data_AF-A7Y2W3-F1
#
_entry.id   AF-A7Y2W3-F1
#
_cell.length_a   1.000
_cell.length_b   1.000
_cell.length_c   1.000
_cell.angle_alpha   90.00
_cell.angle_beta   90.00
_cell.angle_gamma   90.00
#
_symmetry.space_group_name_H-M   'P 1'
#
loop_
_entity.id
_entity.type
_entity.pdbx_description
1 polymer ?
#
loop_
_entity_poly.entity_id
_entity_poly.type
_entity_poly.pdbx_seq_one_letter_code
_entity_poly.pdbx_strand_id
1 'polypeptide(L)'
;MKSLNNNFARVTCMSCPSHCEVKPNASLRVSFCQEYCFCTWPEASRYFSLGIMEGLLKQQYHYLYLGCVFVDFSISYLRFFTDKKWLDYLYETKLKIVLVCDRHLRPLANYWYKHHKDIFLIIYQQDNLKSAGDKLKKRFIYQRDAFFHGLSLSTLEFDVLGALIAGEDCNHLARGRHLDIRAVYAAKRRAEKKMGADINTPCIISPTQIGRYIMKGWLFLVIAIVGEVIATSALKSSEGFTKLAPSAVVIIGYGIAFYFLSLVLKSIPVGVAYAVWSGLGVVIITAIAWL
;
A
#
# COMPACT_ATOMS: atom_id res chain seq x y z
N MET A 1 17.53 18.29 -27.90
CA MET A 1 17.64 18.61 -26.46
C MET A 1 17.44 17.33 -25.68
N LYS A 2 18.45 16.94 -24.88
CA LYS A 2 18.59 15.60 -24.28
C LYS A 2 17.45 15.29 -23.30
N SER A 3 16.84 14.13 -23.52
CA SER A 3 16.00 13.35 -22.61
C SER A 3 16.52 13.43 -21.17
N LEU A 4 15.79 14.13 -20.29
CA LEU A 4 15.88 13.98 -18.85
C LEU A 4 15.16 12.68 -18.49
N ASN A 5 15.89 11.58 -18.60
CA ASN A 5 15.49 10.27 -18.15
C ASN A 5 15.49 10.26 -16.61
N ASN A 6 14.54 10.97 -16.00
CA ASN A 6 14.27 10.84 -14.58
C ASN A 6 13.28 9.68 -14.41
N ASN A 7 13.65 8.69 -13.60
CA ASN A 7 12.87 7.50 -13.25
C ASN A 7 11.58 7.83 -12.44
N PHE A 8 10.85 8.89 -12.77
CA PHE A 8 9.57 9.19 -12.14
C PHE A 8 8.46 8.39 -12.82
N ALA A 9 7.50 7.94 -12.01
CA ALA A 9 6.36 7.23 -12.54
C ALA A 9 5.44 8.16 -13.35
N ARG A 10 4.63 7.56 -14.22
CA ARG A 10 3.73 8.26 -15.14
C ARG A 10 2.58 8.91 -14.38
N VAL A 11 2.16 10.09 -14.82
CA VAL A 11 0.95 10.75 -14.30
C VAL A 11 -0.19 10.42 -15.24
N THR A 12 -1.18 9.67 -14.75
CA THR A 12 -2.31 9.21 -15.58
C THR A 12 -3.62 9.79 -15.10
N CYS A 13 -4.45 10.22 -16.06
CA CYS A 13 -5.78 10.73 -15.80
C CYS A 13 -6.73 9.60 -15.37
N MET A 14 -7.60 9.89 -14.40
CA MET A 14 -8.69 9.00 -13.97
C MET A 14 -10.06 9.44 -14.50
N SER A 15 -10.20 10.69 -14.96
CA SER A 15 -11.45 11.23 -15.49
C SER A 15 -11.83 10.64 -16.85
N CYS A 16 -10.87 10.13 -17.63
CA CYS A 16 -11.11 9.60 -18.96
C CYS A 16 -11.10 8.06 -18.96
N PRO A 17 -11.97 7.40 -19.76
CA PRO A 17 -11.98 5.93 -19.90
C PRO A 17 -10.66 5.38 -20.44
N SER A 18 -9.89 6.21 -21.15
CA SER A 18 -8.63 5.86 -21.79
C SER A 18 -7.39 6.02 -20.90
N HIS A 19 -7.54 6.45 -19.64
CA HIS A 19 -6.43 6.68 -18.70
C HIS A 19 -5.24 7.44 -19.32
N CYS A 20 -5.54 8.54 -20.01
CA CYS A 20 -4.59 9.35 -20.75
C CYS A 20 -3.39 9.78 -19.89
N GLU A 21 -2.20 9.65 -20.46
CA GLU A 21 -0.96 10.10 -19.82
C GLU A 21 -0.83 11.63 -19.95
N VAL A 22 -0.61 12.29 -18.81
CA VAL A 22 -0.41 13.74 -18.70
C VAL A 22 1.09 14.08 -18.68
N LYS A 23 1.91 13.18 -18.13
CA LYS A 23 3.37 13.30 -18.06
C LYS A 23 4.06 11.94 -18.03
N PRO A 24 5.27 11.80 -18.63
CA PRO A 24 6.10 12.85 -19.25
C PRO A 24 5.61 13.35 -20.61
N ASN A 25 4.89 12.54 -21.38
CA ASN A 25 4.37 12.93 -22.70
C ASN A 25 2.86 13.12 -22.62
N ALA A 26 2.40 14.38 -22.71
CA ALA A 26 0.99 14.69 -22.74
C ALA A 26 0.36 14.08 -24.01
N SER A 27 -0.50 13.08 -23.82
CA SER A 27 -1.23 12.51 -24.94
C SER A 27 -2.20 13.54 -25.54
N LEU A 28 -2.35 13.56 -26.87
CA LEU A 28 -3.31 14.44 -27.57
C LEU A 28 -4.74 14.32 -27.02
N ARG A 29 -5.05 13.18 -26.40
CA ARG A 29 -6.33 12.87 -25.77
C ARG A 29 -6.59 13.69 -24.49
N VAL A 30 -5.57 14.20 -23.82
CA VAL A 30 -5.72 15.09 -22.64
C VAL A 30 -6.42 16.39 -23.02
N SER A 31 -6.21 16.88 -24.24
CA SER A 31 -6.90 18.07 -24.78
C SER A 31 -8.42 17.90 -24.88
N PHE A 32 -8.91 16.65 -24.83
CA PHE A 32 -10.34 16.31 -24.89
C PHE A 32 -10.94 15.98 -23.52
N CYS A 33 -10.16 16.01 -22.43
CA CYS A 33 -10.72 15.90 -21.08
C CYS A 33 -11.63 17.11 -20.85
N GLN A 34 -12.92 16.86 -20.58
CA GLN A 34 -13.94 17.88 -20.29
C GLN A 34 -13.53 18.72 -19.08
N GLU A 35 -12.87 19.85 -19.34
CA GLU A 35 -12.48 20.96 -18.44
C GLU A 35 -11.65 20.64 -17.17
N TYR A 36 -11.69 19.40 -16.66
CA TYR A 36 -11.09 19.00 -15.38
C TYR A 36 -10.31 17.69 -15.53
N CYS A 37 -9.02 17.75 -15.22
CA CYS A 37 -8.16 16.58 -15.20
C CYS A 37 -7.89 16.14 -13.75
N PHE A 38 -8.45 14.99 -13.35
CA PHE A 38 -8.07 14.32 -12.12
C PHE A 38 -7.01 13.27 -12.46
N CYS A 39 -5.91 13.26 -11.73
CA CYS A 39 -4.78 12.37 -11.98
C CYS A 39 -4.39 11.60 -10.73
N THR A 40 -3.80 10.43 -10.92
CA THR A 40 -3.11 9.67 -9.86
C THR A 40 -1.61 9.59 -10.15
N TRP A 41 -0.81 9.52 -9.09
CA TRP A 41 0.64 9.30 -9.15
C TRP A 41 1.11 8.68 -7.82
N PRO A 42 2.15 7.83 -7.75
CA PRO A 42 2.98 7.32 -8.85
C PRO A 42 2.38 6.13 -9.60
N GLU A 43 1.44 5.38 -9.03
CA GLU A 43 0.79 4.25 -9.74
C GLU A 43 -0.73 4.36 -9.70
N ALA A 44 -1.36 4.11 -10.84
CA ALA A 44 -2.82 4.06 -10.98
C ALA A 44 -3.33 2.67 -10.63
N SER A 45 -3.17 2.23 -9.38
CA SER A 45 -3.84 1.01 -8.96
C SER A 45 -5.35 1.21 -9.13
N ARG A 46 -6.01 0.29 -9.84
CA ARG A 46 -7.43 0.43 -10.20
C ARG A 46 -8.31 0.63 -8.96
N TYR A 47 -7.95 -0.01 -7.85
CA TYR A 47 -8.64 0.14 -6.57
C TYR A 47 -8.48 1.54 -5.97
N PHE A 48 -7.27 2.12 -6.02
CA PHE A 48 -7.03 3.47 -5.54
C PHE A 48 -7.76 4.50 -6.38
N SER A 49 -7.69 4.41 -7.72
CA SER A 49 -8.42 5.31 -8.62
C SER A 49 -9.93 5.19 -8.45
N LEU A 50 -10.48 3.97 -8.32
CA LEU A 50 -11.91 3.76 -8.08
C LEU A 50 -12.33 4.31 -6.71
N GLY A 51 -11.54 4.07 -5.65
CA GLY A 51 -11.84 4.60 -4.31
C GLY A 51 -11.90 6.12 -4.27
N ILE A 52 -11.00 6.80 -5.00
CA ILE A 52 -11.03 8.26 -5.13
C ILE A 52 -12.20 8.71 -6.01
N MET A 53 -12.41 8.07 -7.16
CA MET A 53 -13.45 8.48 -8.10
C MET A 53 -14.86 8.27 -7.55
N GLU A 54 -15.15 7.06 -7.09
CA GLU A 54 -16.47 6.69 -6.59
C GLU A 54 -16.71 7.18 -5.16
N GLY A 55 -15.68 7.16 -4.32
CA GLY A 55 -15.80 7.51 -2.90
C GLY A 55 -15.69 9.01 -2.63
N LEU A 56 -14.71 9.68 -3.21
CA LEU A 56 -14.40 11.08 -2.87
C LEU A 56 -14.99 12.07 -3.89
N LEU A 57 -14.81 11.80 -5.19
CA LEU A 57 -15.10 12.76 -6.25
C LEU A 57 -16.56 12.72 -6.71
N LYS A 58 -17.20 11.54 -6.77
CA LYS A 58 -18.61 11.39 -7.20
C LYS A 58 -19.60 12.28 -6.43
N GLN A 59 -19.33 12.56 -5.16
CA GLN A 59 -20.17 13.42 -4.31
C GLN A 59 -19.79 14.92 -4.37
N GLN A 60 -18.64 15.25 -4.94
CA GLN A 60 -17.98 16.57 -4.80
C GLN A 60 -17.69 17.24 -6.16
N TYR A 61 -18.06 16.61 -7.29
CA TYR A 61 -17.71 17.05 -8.65
C TYR A 61 -18.03 18.52 -8.95
N HIS A 62 -19.07 19.08 -8.32
CA HIS A 62 -19.52 20.45 -8.55
C HIS A 62 -18.62 21.53 -7.92
N TYR A 63 -17.75 21.19 -6.98
CA TYR A 63 -16.90 22.15 -6.24
C TYR A 63 -15.43 22.12 -6.68
N LEU A 64 -15.05 21.22 -7.60
CA LEU A 64 -13.66 20.94 -7.95
C LEU A 64 -13.34 21.46 -9.34
N TYR A 65 -13.38 22.78 -9.47
CA TYR A 65 -13.15 23.51 -10.72
C TYR A 65 -11.67 23.62 -11.11
N LEU A 66 -10.74 23.19 -10.25
CA LEU A 66 -9.33 23.02 -10.62
C LEU A 66 -8.95 21.54 -10.50
N GLY A 67 -8.48 20.96 -11.61
CA GLY A 67 -8.01 19.58 -11.64
C GLY A 67 -6.97 19.28 -10.54
N CYS A 68 -7.00 18.06 -10.01
CA CYS A 68 -6.18 17.63 -8.88
C CYS A 68 -5.33 16.40 -9.24
N VAL A 69 -4.11 16.36 -8.70
CA VAL A 69 -3.26 15.16 -8.68
C VAL A 69 -3.36 14.56 -7.29
N PHE A 70 -3.89 13.35 -7.21
CA PHE A 70 -3.88 12.54 -6.01
C PHE A 70 -2.60 11.71 -5.96
N VAL A 71 -1.78 12.00 -4.96
CA VAL A 71 -0.51 11.32 -4.71
C VAL A 71 -0.74 10.20 -3.71
N ASP A 72 -0.49 8.96 -4.12
CA ASP A 72 -0.45 7.81 -3.22
C ASP A 72 0.83 7.91 -2.37
N PHE A 73 0.66 8.43 -1.15
CA PHE A 73 1.74 8.64 -0.18
C PHE A 73 1.84 7.43 0.76
N SER A 74 2.25 6.31 0.17
CA SER A 74 2.43 5.01 0.83
C SER A 74 3.90 4.57 0.87
N ILE A 75 4.19 3.64 1.78
CA ILE A 75 5.57 3.16 2.01
C ILE A 75 6.20 2.49 0.77
N SER A 76 5.36 1.92 -0.10
CA SER A 76 5.75 1.34 -1.38
C SER A 76 6.53 2.32 -2.28
N TYR A 77 6.24 3.62 -2.14
CA TYR A 77 6.78 4.69 -2.98
C TYR A 77 7.73 5.63 -2.22
N LEU A 78 8.16 5.23 -1.02
CA LEU A 78 8.94 6.09 -0.13
C LEU A 78 10.19 6.68 -0.80
N ARG A 79 10.82 5.92 -1.70
CA ARG A 79 12.01 6.35 -2.47
C ARG A 79 11.80 7.62 -3.29
N PHE A 80 10.57 7.92 -3.72
CA PHE A 80 10.31 9.14 -4.45
C PHE A 80 10.22 10.36 -3.53
N PHE A 81 9.74 10.16 -2.30
CA PHE A 81 9.46 11.23 -1.33
C PHE A 81 10.66 11.67 -0.49
N THR A 82 11.85 11.12 -0.77
CA THR A 82 13.11 11.49 -0.13
C THR A 82 13.85 12.61 -0.85
N ASP A 83 13.56 12.82 -2.13
CA ASP A 83 14.11 13.91 -2.94
C ASP A 83 13.06 15.03 -3.10
N LYS A 84 13.46 16.25 -3.48
CA LYS A 84 12.53 17.36 -3.80
C LYS A 84 11.99 17.29 -5.21
N LYS A 85 12.69 16.59 -6.10
CA LYS A 85 12.40 16.52 -7.53
C LYS A 85 10.99 16.01 -7.88
N TRP A 86 10.38 15.15 -7.05
CA TRP A 86 9.01 14.67 -7.32
C TRP A 86 7.99 15.81 -7.24
N LEU A 87 8.20 16.76 -6.31
CA LEU A 87 7.30 17.88 -6.14
C LEU A 87 7.43 18.84 -7.31
N ASP A 88 8.66 19.15 -7.74
CA ASP A 88 8.93 19.96 -8.93
C ASP A 88 8.30 19.31 -10.18
N TYR A 89 8.45 18.00 -10.31
CA TYR A 89 7.85 17.23 -11.41
C TYR A 89 6.32 17.33 -11.45
N LEU A 90 5.65 17.30 -10.29
CA LEU A 90 4.20 17.47 -10.21
C LEU A 90 3.77 18.93 -10.33
N TYR A 91 4.56 19.88 -9.84
CA TYR A 91 4.25 21.31 -9.91
C TYR A 91 4.11 21.79 -11.37
N GLU A 92 4.95 21.27 -12.26
CA GLU A 92 4.88 21.55 -13.70
C GLU A 92 3.52 21.17 -14.33
N THR A 93 2.75 20.26 -13.73
CA THR A 93 1.41 19.91 -14.24
C THR A 93 0.38 21.00 -14.02
N LYS A 94 0.66 22.00 -13.16
CA LYS A 94 -0.26 23.07 -12.72
C LYS A 94 -1.53 22.59 -12.01
N LEU A 95 -1.64 21.30 -11.72
CA LEU A 95 -2.75 20.70 -10.98
C LEU A 95 -2.54 20.86 -9.47
N LYS A 96 -3.63 20.86 -8.68
CA LYS A 96 -3.54 20.90 -7.22
C LYS A 96 -3.09 19.56 -6.67
N ILE A 97 -2.06 19.56 -5.83
CA ILE A 97 -1.46 18.32 -5.29
C ILE A 97 -2.16 17.93 -3.98
N VAL A 98 -2.83 16.79 -3.97
CA VAL A 98 -3.49 16.21 -2.79
C VAL A 98 -2.76 14.94 -2.38
N LEU A 99 -2.23 14.88 -1.16
CA LEU A 99 -1.57 13.69 -0.64
C LEU A 99 -2.59 12.76 0.02
N VAL A 100 -2.63 11.49 -0.37
CA VAL A 100 -3.37 10.45 0.32
C VAL A 100 -2.38 9.62 1.12
N CYS A 101 -2.34 9.85 2.43
CA CYS A 101 -1.26 9.39 3.30
C CYS A 101 -1.65 8.15 4.14
N ASP A 102 -0.76 7.15 4.10
CA ASP A 102 -0.81 5.98 4.98
C ASP A 102 -0.47 6.33 6.44
N ARG A 103 -0.85 5.46 7.39
CA ARG A 103 -0.62 5.62 8.84
C ARG A 103 0.83 5.86 9.23
N HIS A 104 1.78 5.22 8.55
CA HIS A 104 3.21 5.26 8.91
C HIS A 104 3.91 6.51 8.38
N LEU A 105 3.48 7.01 7.22
CA LEU A 105 4.12 8.13 6.54
C LEU A 105 3.55 9.50 6.93
N ARG A 106 2.57 9.56 7.83
CA ARG A 106 1.97 10.83 8.29
C ARG A 106 3.01 11.86 8.73
N PRO A 107 4.04 11.51 9.52
CA PRO A 107 5.03 12.49 9.96
C PRO A 107 5.86 13.08 8.81
N LEU A 108 6.07 12.29 7.75
CA LEU A 108 6.77 12.71 6.54
C LEU A 108 5.87 13.59 5.66
N ALA A 109 4.60 13.23 5.49
CA ALA A 109 3.63 14.07 4.79
C ALA A 109 3.48 15.44 5.48
N ASN A 110 3.43 15.45 6.81
CA ASN A 110 3.39 16.68 7.62
C ASN A 110 4.64 17.54 7.46
N TYR A 111 5.82 16.92 7.28
CA TYR A 111 7.04 17.66 6.98
C TYR A 111 6.94 18.35 5.62
N TRP A 112 6.56 17.61 4.58
CA TRP A 112 6.38 18.17 3.24
C TRP A 112 5.37 19.31 3.22
N TYR A 113 4.20 19.13 3.84
CA TYR A 113 3.16 20.17 3.91
C TYR A 113 3.59 21.42 4.67
N LYS A 114 4.45 21.28 5.69
CA LYS A 114 4.97 22.43 6.45
C LYS A 114 6.03 23.21 5.67
N HIS A 115 6.88 22.51 4.91
CA HIS A 115 8.02 23.11 4.22
C HIS A 115 7.71 23.55 2.78
N HIS A 116 6.65 22.99 2.16
CA HIS A 116 6.27 23.29 0.78
C HIS A 116 4.80 23.67 0.68
N LYS A 117 4.54 24.91 0.24
CA LYS A 117 3.17 25.46 0.11
C LYS A 117 2.43 24.97 -1.13
N ASP A 118 3.11 24.24 -2.01
CA ASP A 118 2.54 23.70 -3.26
C ASP A 118 1.56 22.55 -3.01
N ILE A 119 1.67 21.90 -1.84
CA ILE A 119 0.77 20.83 -1.43
C ILE A 119 -0.55 21.46 -0.96
N PHE A 120 -1.62 21.11 -1.67
CA PHE A 120 -2.93 21.69 -1.45
C PHE A 120 -3.61 21.14 -0.20
N LEU A 121 -3.62 19.82 -0.03
CA LEU A 121 -4.30 19.11 1.06
C LEU A 121 -3.62 17.76 1.37
N ILE A 122 -3.71 17.31 2.63
CA ILE A 122 -3.41 15.94 3.03
C ILE A 122 -4.69 15.26 3.50
N ILE A 123 -4.94 14.05 2.99
CA ILE A 123 -5.98 13.13 3.43
C ILE A 123 -5.30 12.00 4.18
N TYR A 124 -5.69 11.77 5.43
CA TYR A 124 -5.14 10.68 6.22
C TYR A 124 -6.04 9.45 6.14
N GLN A 125 -5.46 8.25 6.21
CA GLN A 125 -6.21 6.99 6.26
C GLN A 125 -7.29 6.93 7.37
N GLN A 126 -7.12 7.68 8.46
CA GLN A 126 -8.10 7.74 9.55
C GLN A 126 -9.32 8.62 9.24
N ASP A 127 -9.25 9.45 8.20
CA ASP A 127 -10.37 10.29 7.80
C ASP A 127 -11.41 9.44 7.09
N ASN A 128 -12.66 9.49 7.56
CA ASN A 128 -13.78 8.95 6.82
C ASN A 128 -13.91 9.65 5.47
N LEU A 129 -14.39 8.94 4.44
CA LEU A 129 -14.59 9.48 3.09
C LEU A 129 -15.39 10.80 3.08
N LYS A 130 -16.44 10.90 3.92
CA LYS A 130 -17.23 12.14 4.09
C LYS A 130 -16.37 13.28 4.63
N SER A 131 -15.60 13.04 5.69
CA SER A 131 -14.71 14.03 6.30
C SER A 131 -13.60 14.47 5.34
N ALA A 132 -13.06 13.56 4.55
CA ALA A 132 -12.08 13.88 3.51
C ALA A 132 -12.69 14.78 2.41
N GLY A 133 -13.92 14.47 1.97
CA GLY A 133 -14.67 15.30 1.03
C GLY A 133 -14.96 16.70 1.58
N ASP A 134 -15.36 16.79 2.84
CA ASP A 134 -15.58 18.07 3.52
C ASP A 134 -14.29 18.89 3.64
N LYS A 135 -13.15 18.26 3.95
CA LYS A 135 -11.83 18.93 3.97
C LYS A 135 -11.47 19.47 2.58
N LEU A 136 -11.69 18.67 1.54
CA LEU A 136 -11.45 19.08 0.15
C LEU A 136 -12.31 20.29 -0.20
N LYS A 137 -13.63 20.21 0.02
CA LYS A 137 -14.58 21.31 -0.20
C LYS A 137 -14.21 22.56 0.57
N LYS A 138 -13.93 22.43 1.87
CA LYS A 138 -13.53 23.54 2.74
C LYS A 138 -12.25 24.18 2.24
N ARG A 139 -11.26 23.42 1.77
CA ARG A 139 -10.00 23.98 1.26
C ARG A 139 -10.19 24.74 -0.06
N PHE A 140 -11.10 24.31 -0.91
CA PHE A 140 -11.45 25.02 -2.15
C PHE A 140 -12.27 26.30 -1.89
N ILE A 141 -13.14 26.30 -0.86
CA ILE A 141 -13.99 27.45 -0.52
C ILE A 141 -13.28 28.42 0.46
N TYR A 142 -12.42 27.91 1.34
CA TYR A 142 -11.83 28.63 2.48
C TYR A 142 -10.32 28.28 2.64
N GLN A 143 -9.46 29.29 2.55
CA GLN A 143 -8.00 29.09 2.47
C GLN A 143 -7.27 28.86 3.80
N ARG A 144 -7.91 29.02 4.96
CA ARG A 144 -7.17 29.29 6.22
C ARG A 144 -7.00 28.16 7.24
N ASP A 145 -7.61 27.00 7.06
CA ASP A 145 -7.45 25.92 8.04
C ASP A 145 -6.25 25.01 7.71
N ALA A 146 -5.34 24.91 8.67
CA ALA A 146 -4.24 23.96 8.66
C ALA A 146 -4.77 22.58 9.10
N PHE A 147 -5.31 21.81 8.16
CA PHE A 147 -5.79 20.45 8.41
C PHE A 147 -4.63 19.45 8.50
N PHE A 148 -3.76 19.58 9.50
CA PHE A 148 -2.75 18.55 9.78
C PHE A 148 -2.96 17.92 11.15
N HIS A 149 -2.79 16.61 11.22
CA HIS A 149 -2.88 15.85 12.46
C HIS A 149 -1.53 15.20 12.77
N GLY A 150 -1.10 15.31 14.04
CA GLY A 150 0.03 14.55 14.58
C GLY A 150 1.40 15.22 14.46
N LEU A 151 2.44 14.40 14.61
CA LEU A 151 3.84 14.83 14.64
C LEU A 151 4.36 15.11 13.22
N SER A 152 5.38 15.95 13.10
CA SER A 152 6.11 16.20 11.85
C SER A 152 7.58 15.81 12.02
N LEU A 153 8.23 15.38 10.94
CA LEU A 153 9.68 15.19 10.93
C LEU A 153 10.39 16.54 11.08
N SER A 154 11.55 16.52 11.73
CA SER A 154 12.52 17.63 11.66
C SER A 154 13.35 17.52 10.38
N THR A 155 14.02 18.60 9.99
CA THR A 155 14.95 18.62 8.85
C THR A 155 16.02 17.54 8.99
N LEU A 156 16.66 17.46 10.15
CA LEU A 156 17.67 16.42 10.43
C LEU A 156 17.11 15.00 10.32
N GLU A 157 15.89 14.76 10.81
CA GLU A 157 15.24 13.44 10.68
C GLU A 157 14.92 13.10 9.23
N PHE A 158 14.45 14.07 8.44
CA PHE A 158 14.17 13.90 7.02
C PHE A 158 15.45 13.57 6.24
N ASP A 159 16.52 14.30 6.53
CA ASP A 159 17.81 14.15 5.88
C ASP A 159 18.45 12.78 6.18
N VAL A 160 18.42 12.36 7.45
CA VAL A 160 18.88 11.03 7.86
C VAL A 160 18.04 9.94 7.20
N LEU A 161 16.72 10.11 7.14
CA LEU A 161 15.83 9.17 6.47
C LEU A 161 16.16 9.05 4.96
N GLY A 162 16.35 10.18 4.28
CA GLY A 162 16.69 10.20 2.85
C GLY A 162 18.03 9.51 2.54
N ALA A 163 19.06 9.78 3.35
CA ALA A 163 20.37 9.15 3.20
C ALA A 163 20.30 7.62 3.44
N LEU A 164 19.58 7.18 4.48
CA LEU A 164 19.41 5.75 4.76
C LEU A 164 18.67 5.01 3.64
N ILE A 165 17.66 5.63 3.04
CA ILE A 165 16.90 5.03 1.92
C ILE A 165 17.75 5.00 0.64
N ALA A 166 18.63 5.99 0.45
CA ALA A 166 19.61 5.99 -0.63
C ALA A 166 20.73 4.95 -0.44
N GLY A 167 20.81 4.31 0.74
CA GLY A 167 21.81 3.30 1.07
C GLY A 167 23.12 3.86 1.63
N GLU A 168 23.15 5.12 2.07
CA GLU A 168 24.32 5.70 2.72
C GLU A 168 24.47 5.24 4.16
N ASP A 169 25.72 5.05 4.60
CA ASP A 169 26.03 4.71 5.98
C ASP A 169 25.97 5.95 6.90
N CYS A 170 25.58 5.73 8.15
CA CYS A 170 25.47 6.76 9.18
C CYS A 170 26.82 7.47 9.42
N ASN A 171 27.94 6.76 9.29
CA ASN A 171 29.28 7.33 9.39
C ASN A 171 29.57 8.35 8.29
N HIS A 172 29.19 8.02 7.06
CA HIS A 172 29.40 8.89 5.90
C HIS A 172 28.54 10.16 6.02
N LEU A 173 27.28 9.98 6.41
CA LEU A 173 26.35 11.08 6.64
C LEU A 173 26.82 12.04 7.75
N ALA A 174 27.33 11.48 8.87
CA ALA A 174 27.86 12.27 9.98
C ALA A 174 29.03 13.17 9.53
N ARG A 175 29.96 12.61 8.74
CA ARG A 175 31.11 13.36 8.18
C ARG A 175 30.66 14.42 7.18
N GLY A 176 29.76 14.08 6.26
CA GLY A 176 29.29 14.99 5.22
C GLY A 176 28.53 16.22 5.75
N ARG A 177 28.00 16.15 6.97
CA ARG A 177 27.24 17.25 7.60
C ARG A 177 27.88 17.85 8.84
N HIS A 178 29.13 17.46 9.16
CA HIS A 178 29.82 17.91 10.37
C HIS A 178 28.99 17.70 11.66
N LEU A 179 28.32 16.54 11.76
CA LEU A 179 27.50 16.18 12.92
C LEU A 179 28.11 15.02 13.69
N ASP A 180 27.90 15.01 15.01
CA ASP A 180 28.24 13.86 15.83
C ASP A 180 27.44 12.63 15.39
N ILE A 181 28.11 11.49 15.32
CA ILE A 181 27.47 10.22 14.96
C ILE A 181 26.32 9.85 15.89
N ARG A 182 26.41 10.23 17.17
CA ARG A 182 25.34 10.06 18.17
C ARG A 182 24.09 10.85 17.80
N ALA A 183 24.26 12.05 17.25
CA ALA A 183 23.15 12.88 16.80
C ALA A 183 22.43 12.25 15.59
N VAL A 184 23.20 11.64 14.67
CA VAL A 184 22.65 10.89 13.52
C VAL A 184 21.84 9.67 13.98
N TYR A 185 22.39 8.84 14.87
CA TYR A 185 21.66 7.70 15.43
C TYR A 185 20.43 8.12 16.26
N ALA A 186 20.54 9.21 17.02
CA ALA A 186 19.41 9.74 17.76
C ALA A 186 18.31 10.27 16.83
N ALA A 187 18.67 10.94 15.73
CA ALA A 187 17.74 11.39 14.70
C ALA A 187 17.06 10.21 14.00
N LYS A 188 17.82 9.17 13.63
CA LYS A 188 17.27 7.92 13.10
C LYS A 188 16.21 7.34 14.04
N ARG A 189 16.55 7.16 15.31
CA ARG A 189 15.65 6.57 16.32
C ARG A 189 14.39 7.42 16.55
N ARG A 190 14.50 8.75 16.51
CA ARG A 190 13.35 9.64 16.59
C ARG A 190 12.45 9.54 15.37
N ALA A 191 13.02 9.46 14.17
CA ALA A 191 12.27 9.25 12.93
C ALA A 191 11.51 7.92 12.96
N GLU A 192 12.16 6.82 13.35
CA GLU A 192 11.55 5.48 13.52
C GLU A 192 10.38 5.53 14.51
N LYS A 193 10.58 6.16 15.67
CA LYS A 193 9.53 6.30 16.69
C LYS A 193 8.32 7.09 16.16
N LYS A 194 8.55 8.15 15.39
CA LYS A 194 7.47 8.96 14.80
C LYS A 194 6.69 8.20 13.73
N MET A 195 7.38 7.49 12.84
CA MET A 195 6.74 6.68 11.79
C MET A 195 6.12 5.38 12.31
N GLY A 196 6.50 4.95 13.52
CA GLY A 196 6.05 3.71 14.12
C GLY A 196 6.49 2.47 13.32
N ALA A 197 7.65 2.57 12.67
CA ALA A 197 8.27 1.52 11.86
C ALA A 197 9.80 1.64 11.94
N ASP A 198 10.49 0.51 12.05
CA ASP A 198 11.96 0.48 12.03
C ASP A 198 12.46 0.68 10.60
N ILE A 199 13.41 1.59 10.39
CA ILE A 199 13.93 1.88 9.04
C ILE A 199 14.71 0.69 8.47
N ASN A 200 15.31 -0.11 9.36
CA ASN A 200 16.01 -1.34 9.01
C ASN A 200 15.07 -2.55 8.84
N THR A 201 13.79 -2.45 9.21
CA THR A 201 12.87 -3.54 8.89
C THR A 201 12.65 -3.61 7.38
N PRO A 202 12.62 -4.82 6.79
CA PRO A 202 12.45 -5.00 5.34
C PRO A 202 11.13 -4.43 4.79
N CYS A 203 10.23 -3.96 5.65
CA CYS A 203 9.03 -3.19 5.31
C CYS A 203 9.31 -1.90 4.55
N ILE A 204 10.49 -1.28 4.74
CA ILE A 204 10.83 -0.02 4.06
C ILE A 204 11.46 -0.27 2.67
N ILE A 205 12.01 -1.48 2.43
CA ILE A 205 12.88 -1.75 1.27
C ILE A 205 12.30 -2.82 0.32
N SER A 206 11.16 -3.46 0.63
CA SER A 206 10.63 -4.50 -0.26
C SER A 206 9.11 -4.67 -0.22
N PRO A 207 8.46 -5.04 -1.35
CA PRO A 207 7.03 -5.38 -1.45
C PRO A 207 6.65 -6.70 -0.73
N THR A 208 7.42 -7.12 0.27
CA THR A 208 7.37 -8.48 0.86
C THR A 208 6.32 -8.67 1.96
N GLN A 209 5.62 -7.63 2.42
CA GLN A 209 4.53 -7.81 3.40
C GLN A 209 3.31 -8.53 2.78
N ILE A 210 3.04 -8.31 1.49
CA ILE A 210 2.09 -9.14 0.73
C ILE A 210 2.60 -10.59 0.74
N GLY A 211 3.89 -10.80 0.44
CA GLY A 211 4.52 -12.11 0.51
C GLY A 211 4.38 -12.80 1.88
N ARG A 212 4.55 -12.11 3.00
CA ARG A 212 4.50 -12.75 4.34
C ARG A 212 3.09 -13.13 4.77
N TYR A 213 2.07 -12.31 4.47
CA TYR A 213 0.67 -12.67 4.71
C TYR A 213 0.19 -13.77 3.76
N ILE A 214 0.59 -13.69 2.49
CA ILE A 214 0.31 -14.71 1.49
C ILE A 214 0.99 -16.03 1.87
N MET A 215 2.28 -16.05 2.22
CA MET A 215 3.02 -17.26 2.63
C MET A 215 2.39 -17.94 3.86
N LYS A 216 1.92 -17.18 4.85
CA LYS A 216 1.19 -17.75 5.99
C LYS A 216 -0.14 -18.37 5.55
N GLY A 217 -0.87 -17.72 4.64
CA GLY A 217 -2.10 -18.25 4.06
C GLY A 217 -1.88 -19.56 3.30
N TRP A 218 -0.85 -19.64 2.44
CA TRP A 218 -0.50 -20.87 1.72
C TRP A 218 -0.04 -22.00 2.67
N LEU A 219 0.69 -21.67 3.74
CA LEU A 219 1.08 -22.65 4.75
C LEU A 219 -0.14 -23.26 5.45
N PHE A 220 -1.11 -22.43 5.85
CA PHE A 220 -2.36 -22.90 6.43
C PHE A 220 -3.20 -23.71 5.44
N LEU A 221 -3.16 -23.37 4.16
CA LEU A 221 -3.85 -24.13 3.10
C LEU A 221 -3.26 -25.53 2.95
N VAL A 222 -1.93 -25.67 2.96
CA VAL A 222 -1.27 -26.98 2.92
C VAL A 222 -1.63 -27.81 4.15
N ILE A 223 -1.61 -27.22 5.34
CA ILE A 223 -2.01 -27.92 6.58
C ILE A 223 -3.47 -28.40 6.51
N ALA A 224 -4.37 -27.57 5.98
CA ALA A 224 -5.77 -27.94 5.80
C ALA A 224 -5.93 -29.14 4.85
N ILE A 225 -5.24 -29.13 3.70
CA ILE A 225 -5.28 -30.23 2.72
C ILE A 225 -4.73 -31.52 3.32
N VAL A 226 -3.58 -31.46 4.00
CA VAL A 226 -2.98 -32.66 4.63
C VAL A 226 -3.91 -33.22 5.72
N GLY A 227 -4.52 -32.36 6.53
CA GLY A 227 -5.50 -32.79 7.55
C GLY A 227 -6.71 -33.51 6.94
N GLU A 228 -7.23 -32.99 5.84
CA GLU A 228 -8.34 -33.60 5.11
C GLU A 228 -7.95 -34.95 4.48
N VAL A 229 -6.77 -35.04 3.87
CA VAL A 229 -6.25 -36.27 3.26
C VAL A 229 -6.11 -37.37 4.31
N ILE A 230 -5.57 -37.04 5.49
CA ILE A 230 -5.43 -37.98 6.61
C ILE A 230 -6.81 -38.43 7.09
N ALA A 231 -7.76 -37.51 7.25
CA ALA A 231 -9.12 -37.84 7.67
C ALA A 231 -9.83 -38.75 6.65
N THR A 232 -9.70 -38.45 5.36
CA THR A 232 -10.32 -39.21 4.27
C THR A 232 -9.70 -40.60 4.13
N SER A 233 -8.39 -40.73 4.33
CA SER A 233 -7.70 -42.02 4.34
C SER A 233 -8.09 -42.87 5.55
N ALA A 234 -8.18 -42.24 6.74
CA ALA A 234 -8.65 -42.90 7.96
C ALA A 234 -10.11 -43.33 7.89
N LEU A 235 -10.95 -42.62 7.10
CA LEU A 235 -12.35 -42.96 6.88
C LEU A 235 -12.52 -44.33 6.22
N LYS A 236 -11.66 -44.66 5.24
CA LYS A 236 -11.65 -46.00 4.62
C LYS A 236 -11.29 -47.09 5.64
N SER A 237 -10.39 -46.79 6.58
CA SER A 237 -9.95 -47.70 7.63
C SER A 237 -10.93 -47.81 8.81
N SER A 238 -11.94 -46.93 8.92
CA SER A 238 -12.88 -46.94 10.04
C SER A 238 -13.99 -48.00 9.92
N GLU A 239 -14.09 -48.70 8.78
CA GLU A 239 -15.11 -49.73 8.49
C GLU A 239 -16.53 -49.24 8.87
N GLY A 240 -16.87 -48.01 8.49
CA GLY A 240 -18.18 -47.43 8.82
C GLY A 240 -18.32 -47.04 10.30
N PHE A 241 -17.24 -46.56 10.93
CA PHE A 241 -17.17 -46.16 12.34
C PHE A 241 -17.23 -47.30 13.38
N THR A 242 -17.01 -48.54 12.97
CA THR A 242 -16.97 -49.68 13.90
C THR A 242 -15.70 -49.71 14.76
N LYS A 243 -14.60 -49.10 14.30
CA LYS A 243 -13.34 -48.99 15.05
C LYS A 243 -13.19 -47.59 15.68
N LEU A 244 -13.11 -47.52 17.01
CA LEU A 244 -13.07 -46.26 17.78
C LEU A 244 -11.83 -45.40 17.48
N ALA A 245 -10.66 -46.01 17.36
CA ALA A 245 -9.39 -45.29 17.10
C ALA A 245 -9.38 -44.54 15.75
N PRO A 246 -9.65 -45.17 14.59
CA PRO A 246 -9.70 -44.46 13.32
C PRO A 246 -10.87 -43.46 13.26
N SER A 247 -11.98 -43.72 13.94
CA SER A 247 -13.12 -42.79 14.01
C SER A 247 -12.77 -41.48 14.72
N ALA A 248 -12.00 -41.54 15.80
CA ALA A 248 -11.51 -40.34 16.48
C ALA A 248 -10.57 -39.50 15.59
N VAL A 249 -9.69 -40.17 14.83
CA VAL A 249 -8.77 -39.51 13.89
C VAL A 249 -9.54 -38.79 12.78
N VAL A 250 -10.61 -39.37 12.25
CA VAL A 250 -11.47 -38.73 11.23
C VAL A 250 -12.07 -37.42 11.76
N ILE A 251 -12.67 -37.45 12.95
CA ILE A 251 -13.33 -36.27 13.53
C ILE A 251 -12.32 -35.15 13.80
N ILE A 252 -11.18 -35.49 14.40
CA ILE A 252 -10.12 -34.52 14.71
C ILE A 252 -9.49 -33.98 13.42
N GLY A 253 -9.23 -34.85 12.44
CA GLY A 253 -8.62 -34.47 11.16
C GLY A 253 -9.49 -33.49 10.37
N TYR A 254 -10.79 -33.77 10.23
CA TYR A 254 -11.72 -32.83 9.60
C TYR A 254 -11.87 -31.53 10.39
N GLY A 255 -11.92 -31.60 11.73
CA GLY A 255 -11.98 -30.41 12.58
C GLY A 255 -10.79 -29.46 12.37
N ILE A 256 -9.57 -30.02 12.31
CA ILE A 256 -8.35 -29.28 12.01
C ILE A 256 -8.41 -28.71 10.59
N ALA A 257 -8.78 -29.52 9.59
CA ALA A 257 -8.85 -29.10 8.20
C ALA A 257 -9.77 -27.89 8.00
N PHE A 258 -11.00 -27.96 8.52
CA PHE A 258 -11.97 -26.86 8.42
C PHE A 258 -11.53 -25.62 9.19
N TYR A 259 -10.93 -25.79 10.37
CA TYR A 259 -10.43 -24.66 11.15
C TYR A 259 -9.35 -23.88 10.39
N PHE A 260 -8.33 -24.57 9.88
CA PHE A 260 -7.26 -23.94 9.11
C PHE A 260 -7.76 -23.36 7.78
N LEU A 261 -8.72 -24.02 7.11
CA LEU A 261 -9.35 -23.48 5.91
C LEU A 261 -10.05 -22.14 6.21
N SER A 262 -10.75 -22.02 7.35
CA SER A 262 -11.38 -20.76 7.75
C SER A 262 -10.38 -19.60 7.93
N LEU A 263 -9.15 -19.91 8.35
CA LEU A 263 -8.06 -18.93 8.48
C LEU A 263 -7.51 -18.51 7.11
N VAL A 264 -7.44 -19.42 6.15
CA VAL A 264 -6.99 -19.15 4.78
C VAL A 264 -7.94 -18.18 4.06
N LEU A 265 -9.25 -18.35 4.23
CA LEU A 265 -10.27 -17.51 3.59
C LEU A 265 -10.21 -16.04 4.02
N LYS A 266 -9.57 -15.72 5.15
CA LYS A 266 -9.30 -14.34 5.57
C LYS A 266 -8.18 -13.67 4.76
N SER A 267 -7.32 -14.47 4.13
CA SER A 267 -6.09 -14.00 3.46
C SER A 267 -6.13 -14.18 1.94
N ILE A 268 -6.75 -15.26 1.46
CA ILE A 268 -6.80 -15.63 0.04
C ILE A 268 -8.26 -15.51 -0.46
N PRO A 269 -8.49 -14.95 -1.66
CA PRO A 269 -9.83 -14.95 -2.27
C PRO A 269 -10.41 -16.35 -2.32
N VAL A 270 -11.68 -16.48 -1.91
CA VAL A 270 -12.38 -17.77 -1.76
C VAL A 270 -12.26 -18.65 -3.01
N GLY A 271 -12.38 -18.06 -4.21
CA GLY A 271 -12.26 -18.81 -5.46
C GLY A 271 -10.90 -19.47 -5.69
N VAL A 272 -9.80 -18.79 -5.33
CA VAL A 272 -8.44 -19.34 -5.47
C VAL A 272 -8.21 -20.44 -4.42
N ALA A 273 -8.61 -20.18 -3.17
CA ALA A 273 -8.47 -21.14 -2.09
C ALA A 273 -9.22 -22.44 -2.41
N TYR A 274 -10.46 -22.35 -2.89
CA TYR A 274 -11.28 -23.51 -3.22
C TYR A 274 -10.74 -24.28 -4.42
N ALA A 275 -10.28 -23.58 -5.47
CA ALA A 275 -9.69 -24.24 -6.64
C ALA A 275 -8.45 -25.08 -6.29
N VAL A 276 -7.56 -24.54 -5.44
CA VAL A 276 -6.36 -25.26 -5.00
C VAL A 276 -6.72 -26.39 -4.04
N TRP A 277 -7.61 -26.13 -3.09
CA TRP A 277 -8.06 -27.11 -2.10
C TRP A 277 -8.65 -28.36 -2.77
N SER A 278 -9.62 -28.17 -3.68
CA SER A 278 -10.22 -29.29 -4.41
C SER A 278 -9.25 -29.96 -5.38
N GLY A 279 -8.41 -29.18 -6.09
CA GLY A 279 -7.46 -29.74 -7.06
C GLY A 279 -6.37 -30.59 -6.41
N LEU A 280 -5.68 -30.04 -5.41
CA LEU A 280 -4.56 -30.72 -4.75
C LEU A 280 -5.04 -31.86 -3.85
N GLY A 281 -6.19 -31.71 -3.19
CA GLY A 281 -6.79 -32.77 -2.39
C GLY A 281 -7.05 -34.04 -3.20
N VAL A 282 -7.66 -33.92 -4.38
CA VAL A 282 -7.94 -35.06 -5.26
C VAL A 282 -6.64 -35.73 -5.73
N VAL A 283 -5.63 -34.96 -6.13
CA VAL A 283 -4.33 -35.51 -6.58
C VAL A 283 -3.66 -36.34 -5.48
N ILE A 284 -3.65 -35.84 -4.24
CA ILE A 284 -3.00 -36.55 -3.13
C ILE A 284 -3.81 -37.79 -2.73
N ILE A 285 -5.14 -37.69 -2.63
CA ILE A 285 -6.01 -38.83 -2.27
C ILE A 285 -5.89 -39.94 -3.32
N THR A 286 -5.90 -39.59 -4.61
CA THR A 286 -5.74 -40.57 -5.69
C THR A 286 -4.36 -41.22 -5.68
N ALA A 287 -3.30 -40.46 -5.41
CA ALA A 287 -1.94 -41.02 -5.27
C ALA A 287 -1.83 -42.00 -4.09
N ILE A 288 -2.42 -41.67 -2.94
CA ILE A 288 -2.44 -42.56 -1.76
C ILE A 288 -3.31 -43.79 -2.02
N ALA A 289 -4.43 -43.65 -2.73
CA ALA A 289 -5.32 -44.76 -3.04
C ALA A 289 -4.71 -45.77 -4.04
N TRP A 290 -3.71 -45.34 -4.82
CA TRP A 290 -3.01 -46.19 -5.79
C TRP A 290 -1.85 -46.99 -5.18
N LEU A 291 -1.25 -46.50 -4.08
CA LEU A 291 -0.26 -47.20 -3.27
C LEU A 291 -0.90 -48.26 -2.37
#